data_AF-A0A5R9J1S2-F1
#
_entry.id   AF-A0A5R9J1S2-F1
#
_cell.length_a   1.000
_cell.length_b   1.000
_cell.length_c   1.000
_cell.angle_alpha   90.00
_cell.angle_beta   90.00
_cell.angle_gamma   90.00
#
_symmetry.space_group_name_H-M   'P 1'
#
loop_
_entity.id
_entity.type
_entity.pdbx_description
1 polymer ?
#
loop_
_entity_poly.entity_id
_entity_poly.type
_entity_poly.pdbx_seq_one_letter_code
_entity_poly.pdbx_strand_id
1 'polypeptide(L)'
;MPAALTALICSGGRFESDANVLVRQCIVDGWIECLGQDNVLSANISGAAAVIEATVPDLVIGIGSYLPESTYFGEVSRAARRLGKTTVFWATEDPYEQDASYRIEHDFDAIFSCDRWGANFYTHPHVFHLPLAGCHKRHYAPIDGNAGKPIDVLFCGVAFTSRLEIVDDLRDCLAGLKLCFIGPGWGRLGHGFSDRRIDNAQLAGLYRQARVVLNLGRSLHFENRRHMITPSSPGPRTFEAALAGAVQFFHEDTYEIRHCFTAGEVPAFSNQAEFGRLLETFLHDPERRLMTAELAQRRALSDHLYAHRARQVIDTLQAIGLA
;
A
#
# COMPACT_ATOMS: atom_id res chain seq x y z
N MET A 1 -2.18 18.28 31.88
CA MET A 1 -2.17 17.91 30.44
C MET A 1 -2.41 16.41 30.38
N PRO A 2 -3.34 15.90 29.57
CA PRO A 2 -3.46 14.45 29.39
C PRO A 2 -2.12 13.90 28.89
N ALA A 3 -1.76 12.69 29.34
CA ALA A 3 -0.54 12.03 28.90
C ALA A 3 -0.59 11.81 27.37
N ALA A 4 0.55 11.89 26.71
CA ALA A 4 0.63 11.60 25.28
C ALA A 4 0.35 10.11 25.05
N LEU A 5 -0.54 9.80 24.09
CA LEU A 5 -0.88 8.42 23.72
C LEU A 5 0.38 7.67 23.26
N THR A 6 0.62 6.49 23.83
CA THR A 6 1.73 5.61 23.45
C THR A 6 1.25 4.41 22.64
N ALA A 7 2.02 4.01 21.64
CA ALA A 7 1.67 2.90 20.74
C ALA A 7 2.81 1.89 20.59
N LEU A 8 2.48 0.61 20.62
CA LEU A 8 3.36 -0.48 20.20
C LEU A 8 2.88 -1.06 18.87
N ILE A 9 3.75 -1.07 17.88
CA ILE A 9 3.50 -1.68 16.57
C ILE A 9 4.23 -3.02 16.51
N CYS A 10 3.50 -4.10 16.29
CA CYS A 10 4.05 -5.45 16.20
C CYS A 10 3.74 -6.09 14.85
N SER A 11 4.72 -6.81 14.30
CA SER A 11 4.59 -7.45 12.99
C SER A 11 5.35 -8.77 12.91
N GLY A 12 4.98 -9.59 11.91
CA GLY A 12 5.54 -10.93 11.68
C GLY A 12 7.05 -11.01 11.40
N GLY A 13 7.54 -12.26 11.38
CA GLY A 13 8.95 -12.65 11.46
C GLY A 13 9.76 -12.70 10.15
N ARG A 14 11.01 -13.16 10.30
CA ARG A 14 12.14 -13.17 9.33
C ARG A 14 11.88 -13.78 7.94
N PHE A 15 10.73 -14.42 7.71
CA PHE A 15 10.39 -15.16 6.48
C PHE A 15 9.40 -14.43 5.57
N GLU A 16 8.96 -13.23 5.94
CA GLU A 16 8.13 -12.41 5.05
C GLU A 16 8.97 -11.69 3.97
N SER A 17 8.35 -11.36 2.85
CA SER A 17 9.03 -10.75 1.70
C SER A 17 9.61 -9.36 2.01
N ASP A 18 10.72 -9.00 1.33
CA ASP A 18 11.37 -7.68 1.46
C ASP A 18 10.42 -6.50 1.15
N ALA A 19 9.46 -6.69 0.24
CA ALA A 19 8.46 -5.68 -0.09
C ALA A 19 7.58 -5.35 1.14
N ASN A 20 7.21 -6.37 1.91
CA ASN A 20 6.42 -6.21 3.12
C ASN A 20 7.24 -5.61 4.27
N VAL A 21 8.57 -5.81 4.28
CA VAL A 21 9.46 -5.14 5.24
C VAL A 21 9.41 -3.62 5.08
N LEU A 22 9.48 -3.09 3.85
CA LEU A 22 9.41 -1.64 3.65
C LEU A 22 8.06 -1.07 4.09
N VAL A 23 6.94 -1.70 3.69
CA VAL A 23 5.60 -1.24 4.05
C VAL A 23 5.46 -1.11 5.58
N ARG A 24 5.96 -2.08 6.35
CA ARG A 24 5.96 -2.01 7.82
C ARG A 24 6.79 -0.87 8.36
N GLN A 25 7.99 -0.66 7.82
CA GLN A 25 8.83 0.46 8.23
C GLN A 25 8.14 1.81 7.91
N CYS A 26 7.47 1.91 6.77
CA CYS A 26 6.68 3.07 6.39
C CYS A 26 5.49 3.32 7.35
N ILE A 27 4.81 2.25 7.78
CA ILE A 27 3.75 2.33 8.79
C ILE A 27 4.32 2.84 10.11
N VAL A 28 5.43 2.27 10.59
CA VAL A 28 6.10 2.71 11.83
C VAL A 28 6.53 4.18 11.74
N ASP A 29 7.17 4.59 10.63
CA ASP A 29 7.54 6.00 10.40
C ASP A 29 6.30 6.92 10.42
N GLY A 30 5.16 6.47 9.87
CA GLY A 30 3.91 7.24 9.90
C GLY A 30 3.33 7.41 11.32
N TRP A 31 3.38 6.36 12.15
CA TRP A 31 3.00 6.46 13.56
C TRP A 31 3.94 7.38 14.33
N ILE A 32 5.25 7.30 14.09
CA ILE A 32 6.25 8.22 14.67
C ILE A 32 5.96 9.67 14.28
N GLU A 33 5.62 9.93 13.01
CA GLU A 33 5.24 11.26 12.55
C GLU A 33 3.94 11.75 13.23
N CYS A 34 3.01 10.84 13.51
CA CYS A 34 1.72 11.16 14.13
C CYS A 34 1.79 11.39 15.66
N LEU A 35 2.58 10.60 16.39
CA LEU A 35 2.63 10.58 17.86
C LEU A 35 3.95 11.09 18.45
N GLY A 36 5.01 11.18 17.64
CA GLY A 36 6.37 11.48 18.10
C GLY A 36 7.20 10.23 18.37
N GLN A 37 8.51 10.33 18.15
CA GLN A 37 9.47 9.23 18.25
C GLN A 37 9.46 8.53 19.61
N ASP A 38 9.29 9.28 20.70
CA ASP A 38 9.34 8.75 22.07
C ASP A 38 8.04 8.01 22.48
N ASN A 39 6.98 8.15 21.69
CA ASN A 39 5.67 7.57 21.97
C ASN A 39 5.36 6.32 21.14
N VAL A 40 6.28 5.90 20.27
CA VAL A 40 6.09 4.76 19.37
C VAL A 40 7.22 3.75 19.52
N LEU A 41 6.84 2.52 19.85
CA LEU A 41 7.73 1.37 19.86
C LEU A 41 7.37 0.41 18.74
N SER A 42 8.37 -0.30 18.22
CA SER A 42 8.16 -1.39 17.28
C SER A 42 8.83 -2.66 17.77
N ALA A 43 8.14 -3.79 17.72
CA ALA A 43 8.67 -5.08 18.13
C ALA A 43 8.35 -6.18 17.11
N ASN A 44 9.23 -7.18 17.02
CA ASN A 44 8.86 -8.42 16.37
C ASN A 44 7.77 -9.11 17.19
N ILE A 45 6.81 -9.76 16.52
CA ILE A 45 5.70 -10.46 17.17
C ILE A 45 6.16 -11.43 18.27
N SER A 46 7.28 -12.14 18.07
CA SER A 46 7.81 -13.11 19.05
C SER A 46 8.32 -12.48 20.35
N GLY A 47 8.64 -11.18 20.34
CA GLY A 47 9.06 -10.42 21.53
C GLY A 47 8.03 -9.41 22.01
N ALA A 48 6.93 -9.22 21.27
CA ALA A 48 5.99 -8.14 21.52
C ALA A 48 5.29 -8.26 22.88
N ALA A 49 4.96 -9.48 23.33
CA ALA A 49 4.35 -9.69 24.65
C ALA A 49 5.22 -9.17 25.81
N ALA A 50 6.53 -9.43 25.77
CA ALA A 50 7.46 -8.93 26.79
C ALA A 50 7.59 -7.40 26.75
N VAL A 51 7.57 -6.81 25.54
CA VAL A 51 7.59 -5.34 25.39
C VAL A 51 6.31 -4.72 25.96
N ILE A 52 5.15 -5.32 25.72
CA ILE A 52 3.86 -4.87 26.29
C ILE A 52 3.93 -4.85 27.81
N GLU A 53 4.41 -5.92 28.43
CA GLU A 53 4.52 -6.02 29.89
C GLU A 53 5.52 -5.01 30.48
N ALA A 54 6.62 -4.74 29.78
CA ALA A 54 7.66 -3.82 30.24
C ALA A 54 7.30 -2.35 30.06
N THR A 55 6.51 -2.00 29.04
CA THR A 55 6.29 -0.61 28.60
C THR A 55 4.84 -0.14 28.77
N VAL A 56 3.90 -1.07 28.89
CA VAL A 56 2.48 -0.82 29.18
C VAL A 56 1.85 0.22 28.23
N PRO A 57 1.99 0.05 26.89
CA PRO A 57 1.53 1.03 25.91
C PRO A 57 0.02 1.20 25.97
N ASP A 58 -0.49 2.36 25.56
CA ASP A 58 -1.94 2.61 25.53
C ASP A 58 -2.64 1.86 24.40
N LEU A 59 -1.95 1.73 23.25
CA LEU A 59 -2.44 1.05 22.06
C LEU A 59 -1.43 0.00 21.57
N VAL A 60 -1.92 -1.20 21.28
CA VAL A 60 -1.12 -2.29 20.69
C VAL A 60 -1.66 -2.62 19.31
N ILE A 61 -0.85 -2.42 18.28
CA ILE A 61 -1.25 -2.62 16.87
C ILE A 61 -0.48 -3.80 16.27
N GLY A 62 -1.21 -4.83 15.85
CA GLY A 62 -0.71 -5.87 14.95
C GLY A 62 -0.79 -5.41 13.49
N ILE A 63 0.27 -5.61 12.71
CA ILE A 63 0.29 -5.33 11.26
C ILE A 63 0.89 -6.49 10.47
N GLY A 64 0.47 -6.62 9.22
CA GLY A 64 1.06 -7.55 8.26
C GLY A 64 0.17 -8.73 7.92
N SER A 65 0.82 -9.76 7.38
CA SER A 65 0.19 -11.04 7.07
C SER A 65 -0.15 -11.80 8.35
N TYR A 66 -1.28 -12.49 8.34
CA TYR A 66 -1.69 -13.43 9.39
C TYR A 66 -1.77 -14.86 8.86
N LEU A 67 -1.28 -15.10 7.64
CA LEU A 67 -1.28 -16.40 6.98
C LEU A 67 -0.14 -17.35 7.42
N PRO A 68 1.14 -16.95 7.59
CA PRO A 68 2.19 -17.88 8.00
C PRO A 68 1.86 -18.50 9.36
N GLU A 69 1.94 -19.82 9.49
CA GLU A 69 1.72 -20.51 10.78
C GLU A 69 2.66 -20.01 11.89
N SER A 70 3.85 -19.55 11.50
CA SER A 70 4.84 -18.94 12.40
C SER A 70 4.46 -17.54 12.90
N THR A 71 3.37 -16.95 12.40
CA THR A 71 2.87 -15.63 12.81
C THR A 71 1.63 -15.82 13.68
N TYR A 72 1.79 -15.67 15.00
CA TYR A 72 0.71 -15.88 15.97
C TYR A 72 0.56 -14.67 16.90
N PHE A 73 -0.56 -13.96 16.75
CA PHE A 73 -0.84 -12.73 17.52
C PHE A 73 -1.54 -12.99 18.86
N GLY A 74 -1.94 -14.23 19.16
CA GLY A 74 -2.67 -14.53 20.40
C GLY A 74 -1.88 -14.22 21.68
N GLU A 75 -0.55 -14.35 21.69
CA GLU A 75 0.27 -13.94 22.84
C GLU A 75 0.28 -12.42 23.04
N VAL A 76 0.34 -11.67 21.95
CA VAL A 76 0.26 -10.20 21.94
C VAL A 76 -1.09 -9.75 22.51
N SER A 77 -2.18 -10.30 21.98
CA SER A 77 -3.54 -10.02 22.44
C SER A 77 -3.71 -10.32 23.93
N ARG A 78 -3.29 -11.52 24.38
CA ARG A 78 -3.40 -11.91 25.79
C ARG A 78 -2.58 -11.01 26.72
N ALA A 79 -1.40 -10.57 26.31
CA ALA A 79 -0.58 -9.66 27.11
C ALA A 79 -1.24 -8.28 27.26
N ALA A 80 -1.72 -7.71 26.16
CA ALA A 80 -2.42 -6.41 26.17
C ALA A 80 -3.71 -6.47 26.99
N ARG A 81 -4.53 -7.51 26.79
CA ARG A 81 -5.82 -7.69 27.50
C ARG A 81 -5.63 -7.84 29.00
N ARG A 82 -4.58 -8.52 29.47
CA ARG A 82 -4.25 -8.63 30.91
C ARG A 82 -3.98 -7.28 31.57
N LEU A 83 -3.51 -6.30 30.79
CA LEU A 83 -3.21 -4.94 31.24
C LEU A 83 -4.33 -3.94 30.94
N GLY A 84 -5.46 -4.41 30.38
CA GLY A 84 -6.58 -3.56 29.99
C GLY A 84 -6.23 -2.58 28.86
N LYS A 85 -5.31 -2.95 27.97
CA LYS A 85 -4.87 -2.11 26.85
C LYS A 85 -5.60 -2.46 25.56
N THR A 86 -5.88 -1.43 24.76
CA THR A 86 -6.60 -1.56 23.50
C THR A 86 -5.74 -2.23 22.44
N THR A 87 -6.32 -3.18 21.73
CA THR A 87 -5.67 -3.97 20.69
C THR A 87 -6.33 -3.74 19.33
N VAL A 88 -5.50 -3.49 18.32
CA VAL A 88 -5.94 -3.29 16.94
C VAL A 88 -5.16 -4.18 15.99
N PHE A 89 -5.82 -4.71 14.97
CA PHE A 89 -5.13 -5.35 13.85
C PHE A 89 -5.33 -4.57 12.56
N TRP A 90 -4.24 -4.20 11.87
CA TRP A 90 -4.29 -3.69 10.50
C TRP A 90 -3.91 -4.81 9.52
N ALA A 91 -4.92 -5.38 8.89
CA ALA A 91 -4.81 -6.42 7.87
C ALA A 91 -4.36 -5.81 6.53
N THR A 92 -3.04 -5.74 6.32
CA THR A 92 -2.42 -5.12 5.14
C THR A 92 -2.37 -6.03 3.90
N GLU A 93 -2.80 -7.28 4.04
CA GLU A 93 -2.87 -8.27 2.95
C GLU A 93 -4.31 -8.65 2.61
N ASP A 94 -5.30 -7.90 3.11
CA ASP A 94 -6.68 -8.08 2.67
C ASP A 94 -6.84 -7.68 1.19
N PRO A 95 -7.74 -8.34 0.43
CA PRO A 95 -8.56 -9.48 0.84
C PRO A 95 -7.88 -10.84 0.53
N TYR A 96 -6.57 -10.87 0.27
CA TYR A 96 -5.86 -12.05 -0.26
C TYR A 96 -5.76 -13.20 0.75
N GLU A 97 -5.85 -12.88 2.04
CA GLU A 97 -5.76 -13.81 3.16
C GLU A 97 -7.10 -13.94 3.92
N GLN A 98 -8.21 -13.45 3.36
CA GLN A 98 -9.49 -13.30 4.09
C GLN A 98 -9.97 -14.61 4.75
N ASP A 99 -9.77 -15.76 4.12
CA ASP A 99 -10.22 -17.07 4.66
C ASP A 99 -9.47 -17.43 5.96
N ALA A 100 -8.31 -16.83 6.22
CA ALA A 100 -7.52 -17.00 7.44
C ALA A 100 -7.86 -15.96 8.54
N SER A 101 -8.86 -15.09 8.33
CA SER A 101 -9.24 -14.02 9.27
C SER A 101 -9.58 -14.53 10.67
N TYR A 102 -10.05 -15.77 10.81
CA TYR A 102 -10.31 -16.44 12.11
C TYR A 102 -9.11 -16.41 13.08
N ARG A 103 -7.89 -16.18 12.58
CA ARG A 103 -6.66 -16.09 13.35
C ARG A 103 -6.46 -14.76 14.07
N ILE A 104 -7.18 -13.72 13.66
CA ILE A 104 -7.11 -12.37 14.22
C ILE A 104 -8.47 -11.88 14.71
N GLU A 105 -9.55 -12.43 14.16
CA GLU A 105 -10.89 -11.87 14.28
C GLU A 105 -11.39 -11.73 15.72
N HIS A 106 -10.99 -12.63 16.62
CA HIS A 106 -11.42 -12.62 18.03
C HIS A 106 -10.29 -12.22 19.00
N ASP A 107 -9.10 -11.95 18.47
CA ASP A 107 -7.91 -11.60 19.25
C ASP A 107 -7.76 -10.08 19.42
N PHE A 108 -8.47 -9.26 18.64
CA PHE A 108 -8.31 -7.80 18.65
C PHE A 108 -9.63 -7.07 18.90
N ASP A 109 -9.57 -5.88 19.52
CA ASP A 109 -10.76 -5.07 19.85
C ASP A 109 -11.31 -4.31 18.63
N ALA A 110 -10.47 -4.10 17.61
CA ALA A 110 -10.87 -3.59 16.30
C ALA A 110 -9.95 -4.10 15.18
N ILE A 111 -10.52 -4.25 13.99
CA ILE A 111 -9.82 -4.68 12.77
C ILE A 111 -9.92 -3.56 11.73
N PHE A 112 -8.79 -3.19 11.15
CA PHE A 112 -8.72 -2.32 10.00
C PHE A 112 -8.27 -3.14 8.79
N SER A 113 -9.14 -3.27 7.80
CA SER A 113 -8.82 -3.93 6.53
C SER A 113 -8.23 -2.91 5.55
N CYS A 114 -7.14 -3.27 4.86
CA CYS A 114 -6.64 -2.41 3.77
C CYS A 114 -7.51 -2.43 2.52
N ASP A 115 -8.52 -3.30 2.47
CA ASP A 115 -9.43 -3.45 1.35
C ASP A 115 -10.87 -3.13 1.75
N ARG A 116 -11.51 -2.23 1.02
CA ARG A 116 -12.91 -1.84 1.30
C ARG A 116 -13.87 -3.02 1.22
N TRP A 117 -13.72 -3.88 0.22
CA TRP A 117 -14.64 -5.00 0.05
C TRP A 117 -14.34 -6.08 1.08
N GLY A 118 -13.07 -6.40 1.33
CA GLY A 118 -12.60 -7.31 2.37
C GLY A 118 -13.16 -6.99 3.75
N ALA A 119 -13.23 -5.69 4.11
CA ALA A 119 -13.81 -5.23 5.37
C ALA A 119 -15.25 -5.76 5.63
N ASN A 120 -16.03 -6.05 4.59
CA ASN A 120 -17.41 -6.54 4.73
C ASN A 120 -17.53 -8.04 5.01
N PHE A 121 -16.42 -8.79 5.00
CA PHE A 121 -16.40 -10.25 5.16
C PHE A 121 -15.92 -10.70 6.55
N TYR A 122 -15.77 -9.76 7.47
CA TYR A 122 -15.57 -10.05 8.88
C TYR A 122 -16.91 -10.10 9.61
N THR A 123 -17.02 -10.98 10.61
CA THR A 123 -18.13 -11.06 11.58
C THR A 123 -17.86 -10.25 12.86
N HIS A 124 -16.63 -9.77 13.06
CA HIS A 124 -16.25 -8.90 14.16
C HIS A 124 -17.07 -7.58 14.17
N PRO A 125 -17.51 -7.08 15.33
CA PRO A 125 -18.39 -5.89 15.40
C PRO A 125 -17.67 -4.57 15.06
N HIS A 126 -16.36 -4.49 15.25
CA HIS A 126 -15.57 -3.28 14.98
C HIS A 126 -14.59 -3.54 13.84
N VAL A 127 -15.05 -3.32 12.61
CA VAL A 127 -14.26 -3.51 11.39
C VAL A 127 -14.35 -2.26 10.54
N PHE A 128 -13.21 -1.76 10.10
CA PHE A 128 -13.12 -0.50 9.37
C PHE A 128 -12.22 -0.65 8.14
N HIS A 129 -12.53 0.10 7.09
CA HIS A 129 -11.64 0.21 5.95
C HIS A 129 -10.55 1.26 6.21
N LEU A 130 -9.29 0.86 6.06
CA LEU A 130 -8.11 1.71 6.19
C LEU A 130 -7.11 1.40 5.07
N PRO A 131 -7.16 2.12 3.94
CA PRO A 131 -6.31 1.81 2.81
C PRO A 131 -4.84 2.05 3.16
N LEU A 132 -3.95 1.36 2.45
CA LEU A 132 -2.52 1.66 2.48
C LEU A 132 -2.25 3.11 2.04
N ALA A 133 -1.02 3.55 2.24
CA ALA A 133 -0.62 4.95 2.07
C ALA A 133 0.84 5.06 1.62
N GLY A 134 1.32 6.27 1.46
CA GLY A 134 2.73 6.58 1.22
C GLY A 134 3.46 7.00 2.50
N CYS A 135 4.79 7.02 2.45
CA CYS A 135 5.65 7.52 3.51
C CYS A 135 6.45 8.71 2.97
N HIS A 136 6.23 9.89 3.54
CA HIS A 136 6.92 11.11 3.10
C HIS A 136 8.45 10.94 3.15
N LYS A 137 8.98 10.49 4.29
CA LYS A 137 10.41 10.26 4.53
C LYS A 137 11.10 9.35 3.49
N ARG A 138 10.36 8.43 2.86
CA ARG A 138 10.93 7.37 2.01
C ARG A 138 10.59 7.52 0.54
N HIS A 139 9.41 8.06 0.23
CA HIS A 139 8.87 8.06 -1.14
C HIS A 139 8.86 9.46 -1.76
N TYR A 140 8.92 10.52 -0.95
CA TYR A 140 8.89 11.87 -1.48
C TYR A 140 10.14 12.20 -2.28
N ALA A 141 9.94 12.77 -3.46
CA ALA A 141 11.00 13.39 -4.25
C ALA A 141 10.48 14.68 -4.89
N PRO A 142 11.28 15.77 -4.89
CA PRO A 142 10.89 16.98 -5.60
C PRO A 142 10.77 16.71 -7.11
N ILE A 143 9.77 17.32 -7.74
CA ILE A 143 9.57 17.25 -9.18
C ILE A 143 10.51 18.26 -9.86
N ASP A 144 11.27 17.77 -10.84
CA ASP A 144 12.06 18.60 -11.74
C ASP A 144 11.44 18.55 -13.14
N GLY A 145 10.78 19.64 -13.53
CA GLY A 145 10.12 19.77 -14.83
C GLY A 145 11.08 19.74 -16.03
N ASN A 146 12.38 19.98 -15.79
CA ASN A 146 13.41 19.98 -16.83
C ASN A 146 14.15 18.64 -16.94
N ALA A 147 13.92 17.70 -16.03
CA ALA A 147 14.58 16.41 -16.03
C ALA A 147 14.20 15.59 -17.27
N GLY A 148 15.21 15.08 -17.97
CA GLY A 148 15.00 14.14 -19.07
C GLY A 148 14.34 12.86 -18.58
N LYS A 149 13.26 12.44 -19.25
CA LYS A 149 12.53 11.19 -18.98
C LYS A 149 12.79 10.17 -20.10
N PRO A 150 13.85 9.33 -19.99
CA PRO A 150 14.26 8.42 -21.05
C PRO A 150 13.37 7.19 -21.21
N ILE A 151 12.50 6.90 -20.22
CA ILE A 151 11.56 5.79 -20.23
C ILE A 151 10.19 6.35 -20.61
N ASP A 152 9.57 5.82 -21.66
CA ASP A 152 8.23 6.24 -22.05
C ASP A 152 7.19 5.63 -21.10
N VAL A 153 7.27 4.32 -20.86
CA VAL A 153 6.34 3.57 -20.01
C VAL A 153 7.11 2.67 -19.05
N LEU A 154 6.88 2.85 -17.76
CA LEU A 154 7.44 2.04 -16.68
C LEU A 154 6.37 1.18 -16.03
N PHE A 155 6.69 -0.08 -15.77
CA PHE A 155 5.97 -0.92 -14.82
C PHE A 155 6.98 -1.67 -13.95
N CYS A 156 6.70 -1.78 -12.66
CA CYS A 156 7.48 -2.63 -11.76
C CYS A 156 6.53 -3.54 -11.00
N GLY A 157 6.76 -4.85 -10.98
CA GLY A 157 5.91 -5.83 -10.30
C GLY A 157 6.05 -7.22 -10.90
N VAL A 158 5.51 -8.24 -10.23
CA VAL A 158 5.46 -9.60 -10.79
C VAL A 158 4.49 -9.65 -11.96
N ALA A 159 4.85 -10.37 -13.02
CA ALA A 159 4.05 -10.61 -14.21
C ALA A 159 2.98 -11.69 -13.96
N PHE A 160 1.99 -11.38 -13.12
CA PHE A 160 0.83 -12.25 -12.93
C PHE A 160 0.02 -12.35 -14.23
N THR A 161 -0.71 -13.46 -14.40
CA THR A 161 -1.51 -13.74 -15.62
C THR A 161 -2.39 -12.56 -16.01
N SER A 162 -3.12 -11.99 -15.05
CA SER A 162 -3.95 -10.78 -15.25
C SER A 162 -3.18 -9.58 -15.82
N ARG A 163 -1.94 -9.36 -15.37
CA ARG A 163 -1.10 -8.25 -15.89
C ARG A 163 -0.55 -8.54 -17.27
N LEU A 164 -0.29 -9.81 -17.57
CA LEU A 164 0.18 -10.22 -18.88
C LEU A 164 -0.92 -10.06 -19.93
N GLU A 165 -2.16 -10.43 -19.58
CA GLU A 165 -3.34 -10.21 -20.40
C GLU A 165 -3.52 -8.71 -20.71
N ILE A 166 -3.51 -7.85 -19.68
CA ILE A 166 -3.58 -6.40 -19.88
C ILE A 166 -2.45 -5.90 -20.78
N VAL A 167 -1.20 -6.31 -20.54
CA VAL A 167 -0.06 -5.85 -21.35
C VAL A 167 -0.14 -6.36 -22.79
N ASP A 168 -0.69 -7.55 -23.03
CA ASP A 168 -0.91 -8.09 -24.36
C ASP A 168 -1.98 -7.29 -25.12
N ASP A 169 -3.09 -6.93 -24.45
CA ASP A 169 -4.13 -6.06 -25.01
C ASP A 169 -3.60 -4.66 -25.35
N LEU A 170 -2.60 -4.16 -24.61
CA LEU A 170 -1.98 -2.85 -24.85
C LEU A 170 -0.83 -2.88 -25.86
N ARG A 171 -0.48 -4.05 -26.42
CA ARG A 171 0.75 -4.25 -27.22
C ARG A 171 0.89 -3.26 -28.39
N ASP A 172 -0.19 -3.00 -29.12
CA ASP A 172 -0.17 -2.06 -30.26
C ASP A 172 0.13 -0.63 -29.81
N CYS A 173 -0.41 -0.20 -28.66
CA CYS A 173 -0.14 1.12 -28.10
C CYS A 173 1.29 1.24 -27.55
N LEU A 174 1.89 0.13 -27.11
CA LEU A 174 3.24 0.07 -26.57
C LEU A 174 4.33 -0.06 -27.65
N ALA A 175 3.94 -0.39 -28.89
CA ALA A 175 4.87 -0.61 -29.99
C ALA A 175 5.72 0.65 -30.28
N GLY A 176 7.04 0.46 -30.40
CA GLY A 176 7.99 1.55 -30.70
C GLY A 176 8.36 2.44 -29.52
N LEU A 177 7.79 2.22 -28.33
CA LEU A 177 8.12 3.00 -27.12
C LEU A 177 9.31 2.43 -26.36
N LYS A 178 9.98 3.29 -25.58
CA LYS A 178 11.02 2.88 -24.63
C LYS A 178 10.40 2.33 -23.36
N LEU A 179 10.11 1.04 -23.38
CA LEU A 179 9.49 0.31 -22.28
C LEU A 179 10.51 -0.06 -21.19
N CYS A 180 10.07 -0.03 -19.94
CA CYS A 180 10.79 -0.57 -18.80
C CYS A 180 9.84 -1.36 -17.89
N PHE A 181 9.75 -2.67 -18.09
CA PHE A 181 8.95 -3.58 -17.27
C PHE A 181 9.90 -4.45 -16.44
N ILE A 182 9.81 -4.32 -15.13
CA ILE A 182 10.77 -4.95 -14.20
C ILE A 182 10.03 -5.83 -13.20
N GLY A 183 10.48 -7.08 -13.07
CA GLY A 183 10.05 -8.01 -12.04
C GLY A 183 9.89 -9.44 -12.58
N PRO A 184 9.74 -10.43 -11.69
CA PRO A 184 9.68 -11.84 -12.09
C PRO A 184 8.57 -12.11 -13.12
N GLY A 185 8.94 -12.78 -14.21
CA GLY A 185 8.06 -13.26 -15.28
C GLY A 185 8.02 -12.36 -16.52
N TRP A 186 8.55 -11.14 -16.48
CA TRP A 186 8.51 -10.23 -17.63
C TRP A 186 9.54 -10.59 -18.73
N GLY A 187 10.70 -11.14 -18.38
CA GLY A 187 11.85 -11.28 -19.28
C GLY A 187 11.58 -12.04 -20.59
N ARG A 188 10.60 -12.95 -20.57
CA ARG A 188 10.16 -13.71 -21.75
C ARG A 188 9.54 -12.87 -22.87
N LEU A 189 9.13 -11.62 -22.60
CA LEU A 189 8.55 -10.71 -23.59
C LEU A 189 9.61 -9.93 -24.40
N GLY A 190 10.89 -10.10 -24.09
CA GLY A 190 12.00 -9.53 -24.86
C GLY A 190 12.34 -8.09 -24.49
N HIS A 191 12.66 -7.27 -25.49
CA HIS A 191 13.23 -5.93 -25.29
C HIS A 191 12.31 -5.02 -24.45
N GLY A 192 12.88 -4.37 -23.43
CA GLY A 192 12.14 -3.51 -22.49
C GLY A 192 11.52 -4.25 -21.30
N PHE A 193 11.59 -5.58 -21.28
CA PHE A 193 11.07 -6.43 -20.20
C PHE A 193 12.22 -7.17 -19.51
N SER A 194 12.16 -7.28 -18.18
CA SER A 194 13.24 -7.86 -17.38
C SER A 194 12.75 -8.57 -16.13
N ASP A 195 13.30 -9.76 -15.86
CA ASP A 195 13.07 -10.52 -14.62
C ASP A 195 13.84 -9.98 -13.42
N ARG A 196 14.58 -8.87 -13.58
CA ARG A 196 15.39 -8.28 -12.53
C ARG A 196 14.53 -7.91 -11.31
N ARG A 197 15.05 -8.19 -10.12
CA ARG A 197 14.55 -7.63 -8.87
C ARG A 197 15.32 -6.35 -8.56
N ILE A 198 14.61 -5.30 -8.22
CA ILE A 198 15.17 -4.01 -7.83
C ILE A 198 14.73 -3.66 -6.42
N ASP A 199 15.56 -2.91 -5.71
CA ASP A 199 15.20 -2.37 -4.42
C ASP A 199 14.28 -1.13 -4.56
N ASN A 200 13.78 -0.65 -3.42
CA ASN A 200 12.82 0.46 -3.40
C ASN A 200 13.46 1.81 -3.76
N ALA A 201 14.76 2.01 -3.50
CA ALA A 201 15.46 3.24 -3.89
C ALA A 201 15.64 3.31 -5.41
N GLN A 202 15.98 2.16 -6.03
CA GLN A 202 16.02 2.01 -7.48
C GLN A 202 14.65 2.27 -8.11
N LEU A 203 13.57 1.73 -7.54
CA LEU A 203 12.21 1.97 -8.02
C LEU A 203 11.83 3.45 -7.95
N ALA A 204 12.11 4.14 -6.84
CA ALA A 204 11.89 5.58 -6.71
C ALA A 204 12.67 6.38 -7.77
N GLY A 205 13.91 5.96 -8.07
CA GLY A 205 14.70 6.54 -9.15
C GLY A 205 14.09 6.33 -10.54
N LEU A 206 13.47 5.18 -10.79
CA LEU A 206 12.81 4.87 -12.07
C LEU A 206 11.52 5.64 -12.25
N TYR A 207 10.72 5.84 -11.19
CA TYR A 207 9.52 6.68 -11.23
C TYR A 207 9.81 8.07 -11.79
N ARG A 208 10.96 8.66 -11.40
CA ARG A 208 11.37 9.99 -11.85
C ARG A 208 11.82 10.01 -13.32
N GLN A 209 12.36 8.90 -13.82
CA GLN A 209 12.85 8.74 -15.20
C GLN A 209 11.75 8.38 -16.21
N ALA A 210 10.58 7.95 -15.73
CA ALA A 210 9.45 7.59 -16.59
C ALA A 210 8.59 8.80 -16.97
N ARG A 211 8.10 8.81 -18.21
CA ARG A 211 7.04 9.73 -18.66
C ARG A 211 5.70 9.29 -18.09
N VAL A 212 5.42 8.00 -18.09
CA VAL A 212 4.22 7.38 -17.51
C VAL A 212 4.59 6.13 -16.74
N VAL A 213 4.00 5.97 -15.56
CA VAL A 213 4.06 4.74 -14.76
C VAL A 213 2.71 4.02 -14.88
N LEU A 214 2.74 2.76 -15.30
CA LEU A 214 1.56 1.91 -15.26
C LEU A 214 1.31 1.44 -13.84
N ASN A 215 0.09 1.64 -13.38
CA ASN A 215 -0.38 1.11 -12.10
C ASN A 215 -1.44 0.04 -12.38
N LEU A 216 -0.99 -1.21 -12.34
CA LEU A 216 -1.81 -2.38 -12.61
C LEU A 216 -2.09 -3.12 -11.30
N GLY A 217 -3.37 -3.38 -11.05
CA GLY A 217 -3.83 -4.21 -9.95
C GLY A 217 -3.19 -5.62 -9.97
N ARG A 218 -3.37 -6.36 -8.88
CA ARG A 218 -3.06 -7.79 -8.84
C ARG A 218 -4.39 -8.54 -8.69
N SER A 219 -4.71 -9.40 -9.65
CA SER A 219 -5.71 -10.44 -9.44
C SER A 219 -4.97 -11.71 -8.98
N LEU A 220 -5.04 -11.98 -7.68
CA LEU A 220 -4.42 -13.11 -7.00
C LEU A 220 -5.35 -13.59 -5.90
N HIS A 221 -5.35 -14.90 -5.61
CA HIS A 221 -6.09 -15.50 -4.50
C HIS A 221 -5.18 -16.49 -3.77
N PHE A 222 -4.56 -16.07 -2.65
CA PHE A 222 -3.75 -16.98 -1.82
C PHE A 222 -4.67 -17.83 -0.93
N GLU A 223 -5.38 -17.18 -0.01
CA GLU A 223 -6.40 -17.74 0.88
C GLU A 223 -7.66 -16.84 0.86
N ASN A 224 -8.21 -16.69 -0.34
CA ASN A 224 -9.44 -15.97 -0.65
C ASN A 224 -10.24 -16.80 -1.65
N ARG A 225 -10.61 -18.01 -1.25
CA ARG A 225 -11.26 -19.02 -2.08
C ARG A 225 -12.73 -19.17 -1.73
N ARG A 226 -13.10 -18.94 -0.47
CA ARG A 226 -14.49 -19.08 -0.01
C ARG A 226 -15.41 -18.08 -0.69
N HIS A 227 -14.99 -16.82 -0.74
CA HIS A 227 -15.80 -15.71 -1.25
C HIS A 227 -15.24 -15.11 -2.56
N MET A 228 -14.00 -15.45 -2.93
CA MET A 228 -13.32 -14.92 -4.13
C MET A 228 -13.45 -13.39 -4.23
N ILE A 229 -13.22 -12.72 -3.11
CA ILE A 229 -13.38 -11.27 -2.98
C ILE A 229 -12.43 -10.61 -3.97
N THR A 230 -12.97 -9.81 -4.88
CA THR A 230 -12.13 -9.07 -5.80
C THR A 230 -11.45 -7.94 -5.03
N PRO A 231 -10.12 -7.82 -5.07
CA PRO A 231 -9.42 -6.69 -4.47
C PRO A 231 -9.94 -5.38 -5.04
N SER A 232 -10.35 -4.49 -4.16
CA SER A 232 -10.99 -3.23 -4.50
C SER A 232 -10.05 -2.04 -4.35
N SER A 233 -9.20 -2.05 -3.33
CA SER A 233 -8.46 -0.85 -2.92
C SER A 233 -7.11 -0.70 -3.61
N PRO A 234 -6.65 0.53 -3.93
CA PRO A 234 -5.36 0.75 -4.56
C PRO A 234 -4.19 0.24 -3.68
N GLY A 235 -3.22 -0.41 -4.32
CA GLY A 235 -2.00 -0.83 -3.63
C GLY A 235 -1.09 0.35 -3.24
N PRO A 236 -0.07 0.11 -2.37
CA PRO A 236 0.78 1.16 -1.81
C PRO A 236 1.58 1.91 -2.89
N ARG A 237 1.89 1.24 -3.99
CA ARG A 237 2.57 1.79 -5.17
C ARG A 237 1.87 2.99 -5.79
N THR A 238 0.56 3.09 -5.64
CA THR A 238 -0.24 4.25 -6.07
C THR A 238 0.21 5.52 -5.35
N PHE A 239 0.39 5.41 -4.04
CA PHE A 239 0.81 6.54 -3.20
C PHE A 239 2.31 6.78 -3.29
N GLU A 240 3.12 5.71 -3.39
CA GLU A 240 4.56 5.79 -3.61
C GLU A 240 4.91 6.56 -4.90
N ALA A 241 4.30 6.18 -6.03
CA ALA A 241 4.55 6.84 -7.31
C ALA A 241 4.08 8.30 -7.32
N ALA A 242 2.97 8.60 -6.63
CA ALA A 242 2.48 9.98 -6.48
C ALA A 242 3.48 10.82 -5.67
N LEU A 243 3.94 10.31 -4.52
CA LEU A 243 4.94 10.99 -3.70
C LEU A 243 6.28 11.16 -4.43
N ALA A 244 6.65 10.22 -5.30
CA ALA A 244 7.85 10.31 -6.14
C ALA A 244 7.73 11.29 -7.31
N GLY A 245 6.55 11.91 -7.50
CA GLY A 245 6.33 12.90 -8.56
C GLY A 245 6.17 12.27 -9.95
N ALA A 246 5.64 11.04 -10.03
CA ALA A 246 5.38 10.36 -11.28
C ALA A 246 3.94 10.54 -11.76
N VAL A 247 3.78 10.69 -13.07
CA VAL A 247 2.48 10.53 -13.73
C VAL A 247 2.14 9.04 -13.77
N GLN A 248 0.92 8.70 -13.40
CA GLN A 248 0.45 7.33 -13.34
C GLN A 248 -0.77 7.14 -14.22
N PHE A 249 -0.82 6.04 -14.96
CA PHE A 249 -2.06 5.54 -15.54
C PHE A 249 -2.52 4.34 -14.74
N PHE A 250 -3.65 4.51 -14.07
CA PHE A 250 -4.26 3.46 -13.27
C PHE A 250 -5.16 2.59 -14.15
N HIS A 251 -5.03 1.27 -14.06
CA HIS A 251 -6.00 0.36 -14.68
C HIS A 251 -7.24 0.28 -13.79
N GLU A 252 -8.37 0.82 -14.26
CA GLU A 252 -9.59 0.96 -13.47
C GLU A 252 -10.44 -0.31 -13.53
N ASP A 253 -10.08 -1.30 -12.70
CA ASP A 253 -10.90 -2.50 -12.47
C ASP A 253 -12.02 -2.25 -11.45
N THR A 254 -11.84 -1.23 -10.60
CA THR A 254 -12.81 -0.78 -9.59
C THR A 254 -12.79 0.75 -9.49
N TYR A 255 -13.86 1.33 -8.94
CA TYR A 255 -13.97 2.78 -8.78
C TYR A 255 -13.23 3.34 -7.54
N GLU A 256 -12.57 2.49 -6.72
CA GLU A 256 -11.97 2.91 -5.45
C GLU A 256 -10.86 3.94 -5.60
N ILE A 257 -10.17 3.96 -6.75
CA ILE A 257 -9.16 4.99 -7.00
C ILE A 257 -9.74 6.40 -6.89
N ARG A 258 -11.04 6.59 -7.16
CA ARG A 258 -11.74 7.88 -7.08
C ARG A 258 -12.06 8.34 -5.66
N HIS A 259 -11.96 7.44 -4.68
CA HIS A 259 -11.94 7.83 -3.27
C HIS A 259 -10.57 8.36 -2.83
N CYS A 260 -9.52 8.16 -3.62
CA CYS A 260 -8.16 8.64 -3.33
C CYS A 260 -7.73 9.80 -4.22
N PHE A 261 -7.96 9.69 -5.52
CA PHE A 261 -7.50 10.63 -6.53
C PHE A 261 -8.56 10.88 -7.60
N THR A 262 -8.75 12.14 -7.94
CA THR A 262 -9.54 12.58 -9.09
C THR A 262 -8.90 12.15 -10.40
N ALA A 263 -9.64 12.19 -11.50
CA ALA A 263 -9.11 11.88 -12.84
C ALA A 263 -8.02 12.87 -13.32
N GLY A 264 -7.99 14.09 -12.78
CA GLY A 264 -6.94 15.08 -13.08
C GLY A 264 -5.65 14.83 -12.30
N GLU A 265 -5.73 14.18 -11.15
CA GLU A 265 -4.59 13.77 -10.33
C GLU A 265 -4.03 12.42 -10.83
N VAL A 266 -4.88 11.41 -10.99
CA VAL A 266 -4.50 10.08 -11.51
C VAL A 266 -5.45 9.69 -12.65
N PRO A 267 -5.00 9.85 -13.91
CA PRO A 267 -5.72 9.32 -15.06
C PRO A 267 -5.88 7.81 -14.96
N ALA A 268 -7.02 7.29 -15.44
CA ALA A 268 -7.22 5.85 -15.50
C ALA A 268 -7.77 5.42 -16.86
N PHE A 269 -7.62 4.14 -17.13
CA PHE A 269 -8.11 3.47 -18.33
C PHE A 269 -8.67 2.10 -17.97
N SER A 270 -9.66 1.66 -18.73
CA SER A 270 -10.29 0.34 -18.61
C SER A 270 -10.10 -0.53 -19.87
N ASN A 271 -9.58 0.07 -20.94
CA ASN A 271 -9.41 -0.59 -22.24
C ASN A 271 -8.29 0.04 -23.06
N GLN A 272 -7.90 -0.66 -24.13
CA GLN A 272 -6.84 -0.26 -25.05
C GLN A 272 -7.08 1.13 -25.69
N ALA A 273 -8.33 1.44 -26.07
CA ALA A 273 -8.64 2.71 -26.73
C ALA A 273 -8.47 3.91 -25.79
N GLU A 274 -8.88 3.78 -24.52
CA GLU A 274 -8.63 4.78 -23.47
C GLU A 274 -7.14 4.93 -23.19
N PHE A 275 -6.43 3.81 -23.04
CA PHE A 275 -4.99 3.82 -22.83
C PHE A 275 -4.26 4.55 -23.97
N GLY A 276 -4.59 4.24 -25.23
CA GLY A 276 -4.01 4.87 -26.41
C GLY A 276 -4.21 6.38 -26.42
N ARG A 277 -5.42 6.87 -26.12
CA ARG A 277 -5.71 8.32 -26.05
C ARG A 277 -4.91 9.01 -24.93
N LEU A 278 -4.83 8.39 -23.76
CA LEU A 278 -4.02 8.93 -22.66
C LEU A 278 -2.54 8.96 -23.06
N LEU A 279 -2.03 7.89 -23.67
CA LEU A 279 -0.63 7.78 -24.06
C LEU A 279 -0.25 8.82 -25.12
N GLU A 280 -1.07 8.97 -26.16
CA GLU A 280 -0.88 10.00 -27.20
C GLU A 280 -0.81 11.40 -26.58
N THR A 281 -1.74 11.71 -25.68
CA THR A 281 -1.80 13.00 -25.00
C THR A 281 -0.57 13.23 -24.13
N PHE A 282 -0.28 12.30 -23.21
CA PHE A 282 0.74 12.51 -22.20
C PHE A 282 2.16 12.32 -22.74
N LEU A 283 2.41 11.61 -23.83
CA LEU A 283 3.77 11.51 -24.40
C LEU A 283 4.21 12.81 -25.07
N HIS A 284 3.28 13.59 -25.64
CA HIS A 284 3.57 14.81 -26.39
C HIS A 284 3.37 16.10 -25.60
N ASP A 285 2.80 16.04 -24.39
CA ASP A 285 2.47 17.20 -23.56
C ASP A 285 3.27 17.20 -22.22
N PRO A 286 4.51 17.74 -22.19
CA PRO A 286 5.31 17.81 -20.97
C PRO A 286 4.68 18.67 -19.87
N GLU A 287 3.98 19.74 -20.22
CA GLU A 287 3.34 20.64 -19.24
C GLU A 287 2.20 19.93 -18.53
N ARG A 288 1.37 19.20 -19.27
CA ARG A 288 0.31 18.36 -18.67
C ARG A 288 0.89 17.27 -17.78
N ARG A 289 1.97 16.60 -18.19
CA ARG A 289 2.66 15.63 -17.34
C ARG A 289 3.09 16.25 -16.02
N LEU A 290 3.72 17.43 -16.07
CA LEU A 290 4.19 18.15 -14.89
C LEU A 290 3.01 18.50 -13.96
N MET A 291 1.97 19.14 -14.51
CA MET A 291 0.79 19.54 -13.74
C MET A 291 0.08 18.34 -13.10
N THR A 292 -0.11 17.23 -13.82
CA THR A 292 -0.73 16.01 -13.29
C THR A 292 0.11 15.39 -12.17
N ALA A 293 1.44 15.31 -12.33
CA ALA A 293 2.34 14.81 -11.30
C ALA A 293 2.30 15.67 -10.02
N GLU A 294 2.30 16.99 -10.17
CA GLU A 294 2.22 17.94 -9.05
C GLU A 294 0.88 17.83 -8.30
N LEU A 295 -0.23 17.69 -9.04
CA LEU A 295 -1.56 17.46 -8.48
C LEU A 295 -1.60 16.17 -7.65
N ALA A 296 -1.14 15.05 -8.22
CA ALA A 296 -1.09 13.77 -7.52
C ALA A 296 -0.18 13.80 -6.29
N GLN A 297 1.02 14.38 -6.41
CA GLN A 297 1.97 14.47 -5.31
C GLN A 297 1.40 15.31 -4.16
N ARG A 298 0.80 16.46 -4.48
CA ARG A 298 0.17 17.34 -3.48
C ARG A 298 -0.98 16.64 -2.76
N ARG A 299 -1.85 15.92 -3.49
CA ARG A 299 -2.93 15.12 -2.90
C ARG A 299 -2.38 14.02 -1.99
N ALA A 300 -1.33 13.31 -2.43
CA ALA A 300 -0.73 12.26 -1.63
C ALA A 300 -0.12 12.79 -0.32
N LEU A 301 0.54 13.95 -0.38
CA LEU A 301 1.11 14.63 0.78
C LEU A 301 0.05 15.12 1.77
N SER A 302 -1.12 15.57 1.30
CA SER A 302 -2.16 16.10 2.19
C SER A 302 -3.04 15.01 2.81
N ASP A 303 -3.29 13.90 2.08
CA ASP A 303 -4.39 12.99 2.43
C ASP A 303 -3.96 11.51 2.54
N HIS A 304 -2.83 11.14 1.95
CA HIS A 304 -2.44 9.73 1.78
C HIS A 304 -1.06 9.37 2.32
N LEU A 305 -0.69 9.94 3.47
CA LEU A 305 0.45 9.51 4.27
C LEU A 305 0.04 8.50 5.34
N TYR A 306 0.96 7.61 5.72
CA TYR A 306 0.75 6.69 6.85
C TYR A 306 0.47 7.43 8.16
N ALA A 307 0.99 8.66 8.34
CA ALA A 307 0.65 9.52 9.47
C ALA A 307 -0.86 9.84 9.53
N HIS A 308 -1.51 10.05 8.38
CA HIS A 308 -2.95 10.26 8.31
C HIS A 308 -3.72 8.98 8.65
N ARG A 309 -3.18 7.80 8.27
CA ARG A 309 -3.78 6.51 8.65
C ARG A 309 -3.66 6.24 10.15
N ALA A 310 -2.51 6.55 10.75
CA ALA A 310 -2.33 6.47 12.20
C ALA A 310 -3.34 7.39 12.94
N ARG A 311 -3.50 8.63 12.48
CA ARG A 311 -4.51 9.55 13.01
C ARG A 311 -5.93 9.00 12.86
N GLN A 312 -6.27 8.49 11.68
CA GLN A 312 -7.59 7.91 11.42
C GLN A 312 -7.89 6.71 12.33
N VAL A 313 -6.90 5.85 12.61
CA VAL A 313 -7.07 4.76 13.59
C VAL A 313 -7.42 5.32 14.96
N ILE A 314 -6.65 6.30 15.47
CA ILE A 314 -6.89 6.91 16.78
C ILE A 314 -8.29 7.52 16.86
N ASP A 315 -8.65 8.33 15.86
CA ASP A 315 -9.94 9.03 15.82
C ASP A 315 -11.10 8.03 15.75
N THR A 316 -10.93 6.92 15.01
CA THR A 316 -11.93 5.85 14.91
C THR A 316 -12.12 5.15 16.25
N LEU A 317 -11.03 4.81 16.94
CA LEU A 317 -11.09 4.15 18.25
C LEU A 317 -11.74 5.05 19.31
N GLN A 318 -11.43 6.34 19.30
CA GLN A 318 -12.07 7.33 20.18
C GLN A 318 -13.58 7.42 19.93
N ALA A 319 -14.00 7.41 18.66
CA ALA A 319 -15.41 7.46 18.30
C ALA A 319 -16.22 6.25 18.79
N ILE A 320 -15.58 5.09 18.96
CA ILE A 320 -16.21 3.87 19.49
C ILE A 320 -15.87 3.59 20.96
N GLY A 321 -15.18 4.51 21.65
CA GLY A 321 -14.88 4.40 23.08
C GLY A 321 -13.76 3.41 23.44
N LEU A 322 -12.83 3.15 22.51
CA LEU A 322 -11.67 2.26 22.70
C LEU A 322 -10.33 3.00 22.86
N ALA A 323 -10.28 4.33 22.73
CA ALA A 323 -9.07 5.14 22.93
C ALA A 323 -9.37 6.52 23.52
#